data_AF-W7D8N5-F1
#
_entry.id   AF-W7D8N5-F1
#
_cell.length_a   1.000
_cell.length_b   1.000
_cell.length_c   1.000
_cell.angle_alpha   90.00
_cell.angle_beta   90.00
_cell.angle_gamma   90.00
#
_symmetry.space_group_name_H-M   'P 1'
#
loop_
_entity.id
_entity.type
_entity.pdbx_description
1 polymer ?
#
loop_
_entity_poly.entity_id
_entity_poly.type
_entity_poly.pdbx_seq_one_letter_code
_entity_poly.pdbx_strand_id
1 'polypeptide(L)'
;MGEVRLFLDYECYPVWVYDEGGFLEENDLPRELKKDKVLDGNLAHLQDKYDSLFTDNEVEFRYNGFNDENKKEEFLHEFAKIQTELEEKIKK
;
A
#
# COMPACT_ATOMS: atom_id res chain seq x y z
N MET A 1 16.91 -7.24 9.53
CA MET A 1 15.79 -6.86 8.64
C MET A 1 15.69 -5.36 8.77
N GLY A 2 15.75 -4.64 7.65
CA GLY A 2 15.62 -3.20 7.70
C GLY A 2 14.17 -2.78 7.93
N GLU A 3 13.76 -1.69 7.31
CA GLU A 3 12.45 -1.08 7.58
C GLU A 3 11.40 -1.55 6.58
N VAL A 4 10.18 -1.81 7.04
CA VAL A 4 9.04 -2.09 6.15
C VAL A 4 8.01 -0.99 6.32
N ARG A 5 7.57 -0.38 5.22
CA ARG A 5 6.60 0.72 5.21
C ARG A 5 5.40 0.37 4.34
N LEU A 6 4.21 0.76 4.82
CA LEU A 6 3.03 0.88 3.96
C LEU A 6 3.09 2.25 3.29
N PHE A 7 3.26 2.29 1.98
CA PHE A 7 3.33 3.51 1.20
C PHE A 7 2.70 3.30 -0.18
N LEU A 8 1.73 4.15 -0.51
CA LEU A 8 0.99 4.09 -1.76
C LEU A 8 1.67 4.97 -2.80
N ASP A 9 1.97 4.40 -3.95
CA ASP A 9 2.41 5.10 -5.14
C ASP A 9 1.66 4.50 -6.34
N TYR A 10 1.41 5.30 -7.38
CA TYR A 10 0.53 4.90 -8.49
C TYR A 10 1.08 3.65 -9.18
N GLU A 11 0.25 2.62 -9.30
CA GLU A 11 0.55 1.30 -9.90
C GLU A 11 1.73 0.54 -9.25
N CYS A 12 2.14 0.91 -8.04
CA CYS A 12 3.16 0.20 -7.27
C CYS A 12 2.53 -0.67 -6.18
N TYR A 13 3.15 -1.80 -5.83
CA TYR A 13 2.70 -2.57 -4.67
C TYR A 13 2.90 -1.75 -3.38
N PRO A 14 1.96 -1.76 -2.42
CA PRO A 14 1.94 -0.76 -1.34
C PRO A 14 2.93 -1.03 -0.19
N VAL A 15 3.75 -2.09 -0.26
CA VAL A 15 4.73 -2.43 0.78
C VAL A 15 6.14 -2.20 0.27
N TRP A 16 6.91 -1.42 1.02
CA TRP A 16 8.27 -1.03 0.69
C TRP A 16 9.22 -1.58 1.75
N VAL A 17 10.14 -2.44 1.34
CA VAL A 17 11.13 -3.10 2.21
C VAL A 17 12.48 -2.45 1.95
N TYR A 18 13.05 -1.86 3.00
CA TYR A 18 14.34 -1.20 2.98
C TYR A 18 15.38 -2.05 3.71
N ASP A 19 16.64 -1.97 3.28
CA ASP A 19 17.78 -2.54 4.00
C ASP A 19 18.17 -1.68 5.23
N GLU A 20 19.16 -2.14 5.97
CA GLU A 20 19.68 -1.42 7.15
C GLU A 20 20.42 -0.11 6.79
N GLY A 21 20.81 0.06 5.52
CA GLY A 21 21.36 1.29 4.98
C GLY A 21 20.31 2.30 4.52
N GLY A 22 19.02 1.94 4.55
CA GLY A 22 17.91 2.75 4.09
C GLY A 22 17.69 2.71 2.57
N PHE A 23 18.31 1.78 1.85
CA PHE A 23 18.05 1.56 0.43
C PHE A 23 16.85 0.64 0.24
N LEU A 24 16.02 0.93 -0.76
CA LEU A 24 14.91 0.06 -1.13
C LEU A 24 15.43 -1.27 -1.68
N GLU A 25 15.06 -2.38 -1.05
CA GLU A 25 15.36 -3.73 -1.52
C GLU A 25 14.26 -4.27 -2.43
N GLU A 26 13.00 -4.24 -1.97
CA GLU A 26 11.85 -4.74 -2.73
C GLU A 26 10.57 -3.95 -2.46
N ASN A 27 9.68 -3.94 -3.47
CA ASN A 27 8.34 -3.38 -3.38
C ASN A 27 7.34 -4.55 -3.40
N ASP A 28 7.36 -5.35 -2.33
CA ASP A 28 6.59 -6.58 -2.14
C ASP A 28 6.45 -6.84 -0.63
N LEU A 29 5.61 -7.80 -0.24
CA LEU A 29 5.62 -8.32 1.13
C LEU A 29 6.99 -8.94 1.45
N PRO A 30 7.53 -8.74 2.66
CA PRO A 30 8.74 -9.43 3.06
C PRO A 30 8.52 -10.95 3.08
N ARG A 31 9.60 -11.71 2.90
CA ARG A 31 9.56 -13.17 2.65
C ARG A 31 8.71 -13.95 3.65
N GLU A 32 8.75 -13.59 4.92
CA GLU A 32 8.00 -14.22 6.00
C GLU A 32 6.48 -14.01 5.90
N LEU A 33 6.04 -12.93 5.23
CA LEU A 33 4.63 -12.60 5.03
C LEU A 33 4.08 -12.98 3.65
N LYS A 34 4.91 -13.39 2.68
CA LYS A 34 4.45 -13.77 1.31
C LYS A 34 3.39 -14.89 1.27
N LYS A 35 3.25 -15.67 2.34
CA LYS A 35 2.23 -16.72 2.46
C LYS A 35 0.90 -16.22 3.04
N ASP A 36 0.85 -15.01 3.59
CA ASP A 36 -0.36 -14.41 4.12
C ASP A 36 -1.23 -13.85 3.01
N LYS A 37 -2.05 -14.73 2.42
CA LYS A 37 -2.92 -14.36 1.29
C LYS A 37 -4.04 -13.41 1.65
N VAL A 38 -4.37 -13.28 2.93
CA VAL A 38 -5.39 -12.34 3.38
C VAL A 38 -4.80 -10.93 3.40
N LEU A 39 -3.61 -10.77 3.99
CA LEU A 39 -2.91 -9.49 3.99
C LEU A 39 -2.57 -9.03 2.55
N ASP A 40 -2.01 -9.92 1.74
CA ASP A 40 -1.70 -9.71 0.33
C ASP A 40 -2.92 -9.20 -0.46
N GLY A 41 -4.08 -9.85 -0.29
CA GLY A 41 -5.34 -9.42 -0.91
C GLY A 41 -5.83 -8.06 -0.42
N ASN A 42 -5.71 -7.77 0.87
CA ASN A 42 -6.11 -6.46 1.43
C ASN A 42 -5.22 -5.33 0.91
N LEU A 43 -3.91 -5.58 0.79
CA LEU A 43 -2.94 -4.63 0.23
C LEU A 43 -3.22 -4.35 -1.25
N ALA A 44 -3.43 -5.39 -2.05
CA ALA A 44 -3.79 -5.26 -3.46
C ALA A 44 -5.08 -4.44 -3.63
N HIS A 45 -6.11 -4.74 -2.83
CA HIS A 45 -7.38 -4.00 -2.88
C HIS A 45 -7.24 -2.53 -2.45
N LEU A 46 -6.41 -2.25 -1.43
CA LEU A 46 -6.10 -0.88 -1.03
C LEU A 46 -5.39 -0.11 -2.16
N GLN A 47 -4.46 -0.77 -2.85
CA GLN A 47 -3.75 -0.19 -3.99
C GLN A 47 -4.69 0.07 -5.17
N ASP A 48 -5.54 -0.89 -5.54
CA ASP A 48 -6.53 -0.73 -6.62
C ASP A 48 -7.44 0.49 -6.37
N LYS A 49 -7.83 0.72 -5.10
CA LYS A 49 -8.59 1.90 -4.71
C LYS A 49 -7.77 3.18 -4.88
N TYR A 50 -6.50 3.18 -4.50
CA TYR A 50 -5.63 4.34 -4.67
C TYR A 50 -5.40 4.66 -6.15
N ASP A 51 -5.13 3.65 -6.98
CA ASP A 51 -4.92 3.80 -8.42
C ASP A 51 -6.17 4.36 -9.11
N SER A 52 -7.37 3.97 -8.65
CA SER A 52 -8.63 4.50 -9.16
C SER A 52 -8.82 6.01 -8.96
N LEU A 53 -8.00 6.64 -8.09
CA LEU A 53 -8.00 8.09 -7.89
C LEU A 53 -7.25 8.83 -9.00
N PHE A 54 -6.62 8.13 -9.92
CA PHE A 54 -5.88 8.72 -11.02
C PHE A 54 -6.60 8.52 -12.34
N THR A 55 -6.42 9.48 -13.23
CA THR A 55 -6.65 9.31 -14.65
C THR A 55 -5.28 9.13 -15.28
N ASP A 56 -5.06 8.01 -15.95
CA ASP A 56 -3.92 7.79 -16.82
C ASP A 56 -4.41 7.34 -18.20
N ASN A 57 -4.16 8.15 -19.22
CA ASN A 57 -4.48 7.85 -20.61
C ASN A 57 -3.49 8.57 -21.54
N GLU A 58 -3.64 8.38 -22.86
CA GLU A 58 -2.74 8.96 -23.88
C GLU A 58 -2.69 10.51 -23.89
N VAL A 59 -3.63 11.18 -23.21
CA VAL A 59 -3.77 12.64 -23.19
C VAL A 59 -3.30 13.26 -21.88
N GLU A 60 -3.66 12.66 -20.74
CA GLU A 60 -3.35 13.21 -19.42
C GLU A 60 -3.06 12.15 -18.36
N PHE A 61 -2.15 12.51 -17.46
CA PHE A 61 -1.99 11.88 -16.15
C PHE A 61 -2.39 12.89 -15.07
N ARG A 62 -3.39 12.55 -14.26
CA ARG A 62 -3.93 13.45 -13.22
C ARG A 62 -4.41 12.70 -12.00
N TYR A 63 -4.08 13.19 -10.82
CA TYR A 63 -4.73 12.83 -9.57
C TYR A 63 -6.09 13.54 -9.42
N ASN A 64 -7.17 12.76 -9.39
CA ASN A 64 -8.54 13.24 -9.21
C ASN A 64 -8.94 13.32 -7.74
N GLY A 65 -8.35 12.48 -6.89
CA GLY A 65 -8.71 12.36 -5.48
C GLY A 65 -10.13 11.84 -5.25
N PHE A 66 -10.61 11.99 -4.02
CA PHE A 66 -11.94 11.53 -3.63
C PHE A 66 -12.99 12.61 -3.88
N ASN A 67 -14.09 12.23 -4.56
CA ASN A 67 -15.24 13.10 -4.78
C ASN A 67 -16.27 13.06 -3.62
N ASP A 68 -16.05 12.20 -2.63
CA ASP A 68 -16.90 11.98 -1.47
C ASP A 68 -16.02 11.82 -0.23
N GLU A 69 -16.21 12.69 0.76
CA GLU A 69 -15.42 12.66 1.99
C GLU A 69 -15.68 11.38 2.81
N ASN A 70 -16.88 10.79 2.75
CA ASN A 70 -17.12 9.51 3.44
C ASN A 70 -16.27 8.39 2.84
N LYS A 71 -16.14 8.34 1.51
CA LYS A 71 -15.28 7.35 0.84
C LYS A 71 -13.80 7.54 1.17
N LYS A 72 -13.37 8.80 1.33
CA LYS A 72 -12.03 9.13 1.78
C LYS A 72 -11.79 8.68 3.22
N GLU A 73 -12.74 8.91 4.11
CA GLU A 73 -12.66 8.43 5.49
C GLU A 73 -12.63 6.90 5.57
N GLU A 74 -13.48 6.21 4.81
CA GLU A 74 -13.47 4.75 4.70
C GLU A 74 -12.10 4.23 4.23
N PHE A 75 -11.53 4.85 3.20
CA PHE A 75 -10.20 4.51 2.69
C PHE A 75 -9.10 4.73 3.74
N LEU A 76 -9.11 5.87 4.44
CA LEU A 76 -8.12 6.15 5.49
C LEU A 76 -8.24 5.18 6.67
N HIS A 77 -9.45 4.78 7.03
CA HIS A 77 -9.68 3.79 8.07
C HIS A 77 -9.17 2.40 7.65
N GLU A 78 -9.40 2.01 6.39
CA GLU A 78 -8.85 0.78 5.82
C GLU A 78 -7.32 0.78 5.78
N PHE A 79 -6.72 1.89 5.32
CA PHE A 79 -5.27 2.10 5.35
C PHE A 79 -4.71 1.91 6.76
N ALA A 80 -5.27 2.59 7.76
CA ALA A 80 -4.80 2.51 9.14
C ALA A 80 -4.92 1.10 9.73
N LYS A 81 -5.99 0.38 9.39
CA LYS A 81 -6.20 -1.01 9.80
C LYS A 81 -5.13 -1.93 9.19
N ILE A 82 -4.88 -1.82 7.89
CA ILE A 82 -3.87 -2.63 7.19
C ILE A 82 -2.47 -2.30 7.71
N GLN A 83 -2.17 -1.03 7.95
CA GLN A 83 -0.90 -0.61 8.55
C GLN A 83 -0.68 -1.27 9.90
N THR A 84 -1.70 -1.23 10.78
CA THR A 84 -1.62 -1.85 12.11
C THR A 84 -1.39 -3.36 12.00
N GLU A 85 -2.11 -4.04 11.11
CA GLU A 85 -1.95 -5.48 10.87
C GLU A 85 -0.54 -5.83 10.35
N LEU A 86 0.00 -5.04 9.41
CA LEU A 86 1.34 -5.20 8.87
C LEU A 86 2.40 -5.04 9.97
N GLU A 87 2.32 -3.96 10.76
CA GLU A 87 3.24 -3.69 11.87
C GLU A 87 3.22 -4.80 12.93
N GLU A 88 2.04 -5.33 13.26
CA GLU A 88 1.90 -6.43 14.24
C GLU A 88 2.51 -7.74 13.74
N LYS A 89 2.45 -8.01 12.43
CA LYS A 89 3.00 -9.22 11.84
C LYS A 89 4.52 -9.15 11.67
N ILE A 90 5.07 -7.96 11.42
CA ILE A 90 6.53 -7.75 11.31
C ILE A 90 7.22 -7.85 12.68
N LYS A 91 6.55 -7.45 13.76
CA LYS A 91 7.10 -7.51 15.14
C LYS A 91 7.13 -8.93 15.73
N LYS A 92 6.50 -9.91 15.10
CA LYS A 92 6.40 -11.30 15.57
C LYS A 92 7.49 -12.17 14.96
#